data_AF-A0AA44Q9W3-F1
#
_entry.id   AF-A0AA44Q9W3-F1
#
_cell.length_a   1.000
_cell.length_b   1.000
_cell.length_c   1.000
_cell.angle_alpha   90.00
_cell.angle_beta   90.00
_cell.angle_gamma   90.00
#
_symmetry.space_group_name_H-M   'P 1'
#
loop_
_entity.id
_entity.type
_entity.pdbx_description
1 polymer ?
#
loop_
_entity_poly.entity_id
_entity_poly.type
_entity_poly.pdbx_seq_one_letter_code
_entity_poly.pdbx_strand_id
1 'polypeptide(L)'
;MLSSVLIASAAGILVDLFGSMDRLFKNSNAPHFVQIHAGEIDQRAIDTFVFRNKLVKKQQTVEMITIHGSNVFINDRKHAENNSVMDMSFVKQNRSFDFLLDLENQVIDVSRGEVGVPI
;
A
#
# COMPACT_ATOMS: atom_id res chain seq x y z
N MET A 1 6.18 -19.38 -39.07
CA MET A 1 6.94 -19.83 -37.88
C MET A 1 7.31 -18.66 -36.96
N LEU A 2 8.00 -17.61 -37.43
CA LEU A 2 8.34 -16.46 -36.58
C LEU A 2 7.11 -15.77 -35.96
N SER A 3 6.06 -15.51 -36.76
CA SER A 3 4.80 -14.94 -36.27
C SER A 3 4.14 -15.80 -35.19
N SER A 4 4.13 -17.13 -35.37
CA SER A 4 3.58 -18.08 -34.39
C SER A 4 4.37 -18.08 -33.08
N VAL A 5 5.70 -17.98 -33.12
CA VAL A 5 6.55 -17.88 -31.93
C VAL A 5 6.31 -16.55 -31.20
N LEU A 6 6.19 -15.44 -31.94
CA LEU A 6 5.88 -14.13 -31.35
C LEU A 6 4.51 -14.13 -30.67
N ILE A 7 3.48 -14.73 -31.29
CA ILE A 7 2.14 -14.85 -30.70
C ILE A 7 2.18 -15.73 -29.44
N ALA A 8 2.88 -16.87 -29.48
CA ALA A 8 3.01 -17.74 -28.30
C ALA A 8 3.74 -17.03 -27.15
N SER A 9 4.78 -16.25 -27.47
CA SER A 9 5.54 -15.46 -26.48
C SER A 9 4.68 -14.35 -25.88
N ALA A 10 3.92 -13.64 -26.71
CA ALA A 10 2.99 -12.60 -26.26
C ALA A 10 1.91 -13.19 -25.35
N ALA A 11 1.34 -14.34 -25.71
CA ALA A 11 0.37 -15.04 -24.87
C ALA A 11 0.97 -15.47 -23.52
N GLY A 12 2.21 -15.98 -23.51
CA GLY A 12 2.93 -16.31 -22.29
C GLY A 12 3.10 -15.11 -21.36
N ILE A 13 3.56 -13.97 -21.89
CA ILE A 13 3.71 -12.72 -21.13
C ILE A 13 2.38 -12.27 -20.52
N LEU A 14 1.26 -12.37 -21.26
CA LEU A 14 -0.04 -12.01 -20.75
C LEU A 14 -0.48 -12.93 -19.59
N VAL A 15 -0.28 -14.24 -19.72
CA VAL A 15 -0.58 -15.20 -18.64
C VAL A 15 0.24 -14.90 -17.39
N ASP A 16 1.54 -14.64 -17.56
CA ASP A 16 2.43 -14.32 -16.45
C ASP A 16 2.07 -12.99 -15.78
N LEU A 17 1.68 -11.99 -16.56
CA LEU A 17 1.23 -10.68 -16.07
C LEU A 17 -0.05 -10.82 -15.24
N PHE A 18 -1.10 -11.45 -15.77
CA PHE A 18 -2.35 -11.63 -15.04
C PHE A 18 -2.16 -12.50 -13.80
N GLY A 19 -1.35 -13.56 -13.88
CA GLY A 19 -1.01 -14.40 -12.74
C GLY A 19 -0.24 -13.64 -11.66
N SER A 20 0.67 -12.74 -12.04
CA SER A 20 1.43 -11.92 -11.09
C SER A 20 0.55 -10.84 -10.44
N MET A 21 -0.35 -10.23 -11.22
CA MET A 21 -1.31 -9.26 -10.71
C MET A 21 -2.26 -9.90 -9.67
N ASP A 22 -2.79 -11.09 -9.95
CA ASP A 22 -3.65 -11.82 -9.01
C ASP A 22 -2.90 -12.15 -7.71
N ARG A 23 -1.66 -12.64 -7.81
CA ARG A 23 -0.82 -12.91 -6.63
C ARG A 23 -0.54 -11.64 -5.82
N LEU A 24 -0.22 -10.54 -6.49
CA LEU A 24 0.05 -9.26 -5.82
C LEU A 24 -1.16 -8.80 -5.01
N PHE A 25 -2.35 -8.74 -5.61
CA PHE A 25 -3.57 -8.32 -4.91
C PHE A 25 -3.97 -9.28 -3.77
N LYS A 26 -3.78 -10.58 -3.99
CA LYS A 26 -4.08 -11.60 -2.98
C LYS A 26 -3.14 -11.52 -1.78
N ASN A 27 -1.85 -11.34 -2.02
CA ASN A 27 -0.83 -11.30 -0.97
C ASN A 27 -0.84 -9.96 -0.23
N SER A 28 -1.01 -8.84 -0.93
CA SER A 28 -1.14 -7.52 -0.29
C SER A 28 -2.44 -7.40 0.49
N ASN A 29 -3.45 -8.20 0.13
CA ASN A 29 -4.78 -8.17 0.74
C ASN A 29 -5.32 -6.73 0.74
N ALA A 30 -5.20 -6.05 -0.40
CA ALA A 30 -5.48 -4.63 -0.56
C ALA A 30 -6.95 -4.29 -0.22
N PRO A 31 -7.22 -3.07 0.28
CA PRO A 31 -8.57 -2.59 0.52
C PRO A 31 -9.30 -2.36 -0.80
N HIS A 32 -10.60 -2.62 -0.80
CA HIS A 32 -11.48 -2.16 -1.89
C HIS A 32 -11.84 -0.68 -1.75
N PHE A 33 -11.74 -0.12 -0.54
CA PHE A 33 -12.13 1.25 -0.24
C PHE A 33 -11.23 1.81 0.87
N VAL A 34 -10.76 3.04 0.69
CA VAL A 34 -9.93 3.79 1.64
C VAL A 34 -10.54 5.17 1.82
N GLN A 35 -10.59 5.64 3.06
CA GLN A 35 -10.99 7.01 3.40
C GLN A 35 -9.97 7.59 4.35
N ILE A 36 -9.51 8.81 4.04
CA ILE A 36 -8.59 9.59 4.86
C ILE A 36 -9.40 10.69 5.54
N HIS A 37 -9.16 10.90 6.83
CA HIS A 37 -9.83 11.93 7.63
C HIS A 37 -8.81 12.63 8.51
N ALA A 38 -8.94 13.95 8.63
CA ALA A 38 -8.11 14.78 9.50
C ALA A 38 -8.87 15.16 10.77
N GLY A 39 -8.21 15.01 11.92
CA GLY A 39 -8.80 15.30 13.23
C GLY A 39 -9.37 14.07 13.91
N GLU A 40 -10.20 14.29 14.92
CA GLU A 40 -10.75 13.21 15.73
C GLU A 40 -11.80 12.39 14.97
N ILE A 41 -11.86 11.10 15.29
CA ILE A 41 -12.84 10.15 14.76
C ILE A 41 -13.57 9.47 15.92
N ASP A 42 -14.86 9.17 15.71
CA ASP A 42 -15.61 8.31 16.62
C ASP A 42 -15.48 6.85 16.16
N GLN A 43 -14.54 6.12 16.77
CA GLN A 43 -14.32 4.71 16.46
C GLN A 43 -15.57 3.85 16.74
N ARG A 44 -16.38 4.17 17.75
CA ARG A 44 -17.58 3.39 18.08
C ARG A 44 -18.66 3.55 17.01
N ALA A 45 -18.78 4.74 16.43
CA ALA A 45 -19.67 4.98 15.30
C ALA A 45 -19.24 4.16 14.07
N ILE A 46 -17.94 4.10 13.78
CA ILE A 46 -17.38 3.27 12.70
C ILE A 46 -17.66 1.79 12.96
N ASP A 47 -17.37 1.28 14.15
CA ASP A 47 -17.59 -0.12 14.50
C ASP A 47 -19.08 -0.50 14.39
N THR A 48 -19.98 0.39 14.82
CA THR A 48 -21.43 0.21 14.71
C THR A 48 -21.88 0.17 13.26
N PHE A 49 -21.33 1.06 12.40
CA PHE A 49 -21.60 1.05 10.97
C PHE A 49 -21.14 -0.28 10.36
N VAL A 50 -19.92 -0.72 10.63
CA VAL A 50 -19.38 -1.99 10.09
C VAL A 50 -20.26 -3.16 10.53
N PHE A 51 -20.64 -3.23 11.81
CA PHE A 51 -21.48 -4.31 12.33
C PHE A 51 -22.85 -4.39 11.66
N ARG A 52 -23.46 -3.24 11.32
CA ARG A 52 -24.79 -3.18 10.69
C ARG A 52 -24.76 -3.46 9.18
N ASN A 53 -23.61 -3.32 8.54
CA ASN A 53 -23.48 -3.42 7.09
C ASN A 53 -22.84 -4.73 6.65
N LYS A 54 -23.66 -5.71 6.22
CA LYS A 54 -23.19 -7.04 5.77
C LYS A 54 -22.25 -7.00 4.55
N LEU A 55 -22.19 -5.88 3.83
CA LEU A 55 -21.28 -5.69 2.70
C LEU A 55 -19.83 -5.44 3.14
N VAL A 56 -19.60 -5.07 4.41
CA VAL A 56 -18.26 -4.84 4.95
C VAL A 56 -17.72 -6.13 5.53
N LYS A 57 -16.72 -6.72 4.86
CA LYS A 57 -16.09 -7.97 5.30
C LYS A 57 -15.07 -7.76 6.42
N LYS A 58 -14.28 -6.69 6.34
CA LYS A 58 -13.22 -6.30 7.28
C LYS A 58 -13.10 -4.78 7.30
N GLN A 59 -12.70 -4.24 8.44
CA GLN A 59 -12.38 -2.82 8.63
C GLN A 59 -11.11 -2.71 9.47
N GLN A 60 -10.29 -1.70 9.18
CA GLN A 60 -9.18 -1.30 10.04
C GLN A 60 -9.07 0.22 10.02
N THR A 61 -8.77 0.80 11.17
CA THR A 61 -8.47 2.22 11.32
C THR A 61 -6.99 2.36 11.55
N VAL A 62 -6.34 3.25 10.79
CA VAL A 62 -4.89 3.43 10.82
C VAL A 62 -4.61 4.90 11.11
N GLU A 63 -3.74 5.14 12.07
CA GLU A 63 -3.24 6.48 12.33
C GLU A 63 -2.20 6.84 11.27
N MET A 64 -2.41 7.98 10.62
CA MET A 64 -1.52 8.55 9.62
C MET A 64 -0.94 9.85 10.15
N ILE A 65 0.38 9.97 10.09
CA ILE A 65 1.11 11.15 10.56
C ILE A 65 1.67 11.88 9.34
N THR A 66 1.27 13.13 9.15
CA THR A 66 1.85 14.01 8.13
C THR A 66 3.00 14.80 8.74
N ILE A 67 4.17 14.73 8.11
CA ILE A 67 5.38 15.44 8.53
C ILE A 67 5.74 16.45 7.44
N HIS A 68 6.00 17.70 7.82
CA HIS A 68 6.47 18.70 6.85
C HIS A 68 7.83 18.29 6.30
N GLY A 69 8.01 18.39 4.97
CA GLY A 69 9.21 17.91 4.28
C GLY A 69 10.53 18.54 4.77
N SER A 70 10.49 19.74 5.37
CA SER A 70 11.65 20.35 6.04
C SER A 70 12.21 19.53 7.21
N ASN A 71 11.43 18.60 7.75
CA ASN A 71 11.82 17.75 8.88
C ASN A 71 12.17 16.32 8.44
N VAL A 72 12.12 16.02 7.14
CA VAL A 72 12.41 14.69 6.61
C VAL A 72 13.72 14.73 5.83
N PHE A 73 14.63 13.81 6.17
CA PHE A 73 15.95 13.65 5.55
C PHE A 73 16.09 12.19 5.14
N ILE A 74 16.44 11.94 3.87
CA ILE A 74 16.56 10.59 3.30
C ILE A 74 18.01 10.32 2.91
N ASN A 75 18.54 9.13 3.25
CA ASN A 75 19.89 8.66 2.87
C ASN A 75 21.02 9.64 3.20
N ASP A 76 21.04 10.19 4.42
CA ASP A 76 22.05 11.15 4.91
C ASP A 76 22.26 12.38 4.01
N ARG A 77 21.24 12.74 3.22
CA ARG A 77 21.27 13.97 2.44
C ARG A 77 21.30 15.18 3.38
N LYS A 78 22.15 16.15 3.06
CA LYS A 78 22.23 17.43 3.77
C LYS A 78 21.01 18.32 3.55
N HIS A 79 20.17 17.98 2.58
CA HIS A 79 18.97 18.73 2.23
C HIS A 79 17.74 17.97 2.70
N ALA A 80 16.88 18.67 3.42
CA ALA A 80 15.56 18.17 3.77
C ALA A 80 14.68 18.11 2.50
N GLU A 81 13.61 17.33 2.54
CA GLU A 81 12.61 17.21 1.47
C GLU A 81 11.64 18.41 1.44
N ASN A 82 12.13 19.63 1.75
CA ASN A 82 11.35 20.85 1.87
C ASN A 82 10.71 21.35 0.55
N ASN A 83 11.26 20.91 -0.59
CA ASN A 83 10.76 21.23 -1.92
C ASN A 83 9.93 20.09 -2.52
N SER A 84 9.55 19.08 -1.72
CA SER A 84 8.67 18.01 -2.17
C SER A 84 7.32 18.60 -2.58
N VAL A 85 6.85 18.24 -3.77
CA VAL A 85 5.50 18.57 -4.25
C VAL A 85 4.43 17.65 -3.64
N MET A 86 4.85 16.57 -2.97
CA MET A 86 3.98 15.60 -2.32
C MET A 86 3.99 15.79 -0.81
N ASP A 87 2.83 15.63 -0.18
CA ASP A 87 2.72 15.52 1.27
C ASP A 87 3.45 14.26 1.75
N MET A 88 4.22 14.38 2.83
CA MET A 88 4.92 13.25 3.43
C MET A 88 4.08 12.71 4.59
N SER A 89 3.23 11.75 4.28
CA SER A 89 2.39 11.07 5.27
C SER A 89 2.87 9.64 5.49
N PHE A 90 2.91 9.24 6.76
CA PHE A 90 3.47 7.96 7.20
C PHE A 90 2.42 7.18 7.98
N VAL A 91 2.38 5.87 7.74
CA VAL A 91 1.63 4.89 8.51
C VAL A 91 2.58 3.79 8.96
N LYS A 92 2.18 3.05 10.00
CA LYS A 92 2.85 1.78 10.33
C LYS A 92 2.28 0.68 9.43
N GLN A 93 3.09 -0.34 9.16
CA GLN A 93 2.63 -1.53 8.46
C GLN A 93 1.35 -2.08 9.12
N ASN A 94 0.31 -2.24 8.30
CA ASN A 94 -0.98 -2.70 8.78
C ASN A 94 -0.91 -4.15 9.30
N ARG A 95 -1.81 -4.47 10.24
CA ARG A 95 -1.83 -5.78 10.91
C ARG A 95 -2.82 -6.78 10.31
N SER A 96 -3.90 -6.29 9.70
CA SER A 96 -5.04 -7.14 9.33
C SER A 96 -5.18 -7.38 7.82
N PHE A 97 -4.92 -6.36 7.02
CA PHE A 97 -4.95 -6.35 5.56
C PHE A 97 -4.23 -5.09 5.06
N ASP A 98 -4.15 -4.86 3.75
CA ASP A 98 -3.43 -3.71 3.16
C ASP A 98 -1.94 -3.71 3.53
N PHE A 99 -1.26 -4.78 3.12
CA PHE A 99 0.15 -5.00 3.41
C PHE A 99 1.03 -4.44 2.29
N LEU A 100 2.06 -3.68 2.68
CA LEU A 100 3.22 -3.46 1.81
C LEU A 100 4.01 -4.76 1.67
N LEU A 101 4.38 -5.10 0.43
CA LEU A 101 5.13 -6.30 0.10
C LEU A 101 6.54 -5.96 -0.41
N ASP A 102 7.46 -6.90 -0.27
CA ASP A 102 8.77 -6.88 -0.94
C ASP A 102 8.70 -7.42 -2.38
N LEU A 103 9.85 -7.49 -3.06
CA LEU A 103 9.96 -7.95 -4.45
C LEU A 103 9.65 -9.45 -4.60
N GLU A 104 9.67 -10.19 -3.48
CA GLU A 104 9.35 -11.60 -3.38
C GLU A 104 7.88 -11.83 -2.94
N ASN A 105 7.06 -10.78 -2.93
CA ASN A 105 5.66 -10.75 -2.48
C ASN A 105 5.45 -11.23 -1.03
N GLN A 106 6.45 -11.06 -0.17
CA GLN A 106 6.33 -11.26 1.28
C GLN A 106 5.98 -9.94 1.96
N VAL A 107 5.29 -10.02 3.10
CA VAL A 107 4.99 -8.83 3.89
C VAL A 107 6.29 -8.25 4.43
N ILE A 108 6.58 -6.99 4.10
CA ILE A 108 7.81 -6.34 4.53
C ILE A 108 7.79 -6.07 6.04
N ASP A 109 8.92 -6.33 6.70
CA ASP A 109 9.22 -5.83 8.03
C ASP A 109 10.20 -4.66 7.89
N VAL A 110 9.73 -3.45 8.18
CA VAL A 110 10.53 -2.23 7.98
C VAL A 110 11.42 -2.02 9.19
N SER A 111 12.74 -2.05 8.98
CA SER A 111 13.70 -1.85 10.06
C SER A 111 13.57 -0.45 10.67
N ARG A 112 14.02 -0.31 11.91
CA ARG A 112 14.02 0.99 12.59
C ARG A 112 14.85 2.00 11.80
N GLY A 113 14.22 3.12 11.44
CA GLY A 113 14.86 4.20 10.69
C GLY A 113 14.71 4.08 9.17
N GLU A 114 14.10 2.99 8.69
CA GLU A 114 13.76 2.81 7.28
C GLU A 114 12.30 3.17 7.01
N VAL A 115 11.99 3.43 5.74
CA VAL A 115 10.62 3.65 5.26
C VAL A 115 10.39 2.78 4.03
N GLY A 116 9.31 2.00 4.05
CA GLY A 116 8.85 1.28 2.87
C GLY A 116 8.05 2.22 1.96
N VAL A 117 8.34 2.19 0.66
CA VAL A 117 7.63 2.98 -0.36
C VAL A 117 7.00 2.01 -1.36
N PRO A 118 5.68 2.09 -1.60
CA PRO A 118 5.04 1.30 -2.65
C PRO A 118 5.56 1.77 -4.02
N ILE A 119 6.03 0.84 -4.85
CA ILE A 119 6.52 1.07 -6.21
C ILE A 119 5.56 0.54 -7.27
#